data_AF-A0A7G6SZA8-F1
#
_entry.id   AF-A0A7G6SZA8-F1
#
_cell.length_a   1.000
_cell.length_b   1.000
_cell.length_c   1.000
_cell.angle_alpha   90.00
_cell.angle_beta   90.00
_cell.angle_gamma   90.00
#
_symmetry.space_group_name_H-M   'P 1'
#
loop_
_entity.id
_entity.type
_entity.pdbx_description
1 polymer ?
#
loop_
_entity_poly.entity_id
_entity_poly.type
_entity_poly.pdbx_seq_one_letter_code
_entity_poly.pdbx_strand_id
1 'polypeptide(L)'
;MAPLPKGFDAHSFWILDLLHRGKRKEAKERIIKVLATGRAGPETQKIAAEVFAPKRGRQPYGAKHLWFEIGTENDIMRGAGVAYERRMDDLGGRYMLAKTQIEIAIAKYEAAMIEIRAENEANYK
;
A
#
# COMPACT_ATOMS: atom_id res chain seq x y z
N MET A 1 -8.32 19.66 10.86
CA MET A 1 -8.42 18.42 10.06
C MET A 1 -9.78 18.39 9.41
N ALA A 2 -9.85 18.16 8.10
CA ALA A 2 -11.14 17.95 7.43
C ALA A 2 -11.78 16.65 7.97
N PRO A 3 -13.11 16.60 8.16
CA PRO A 3 -13.78 15.37 8.57
C PRO A 3 -13.59 14.28 7.50
N LEU A 4 -13.45 13.04 7.93
CA LEU A 4 -13.36 11.91 7.00
C LEU A 4 -14.64 11.83 6.15
N PRO A 5 -14.55 11.39 4.88
CA PRO A 5 -15.71 11.19 4.04
C PRO A 5 -16.76 10.30 4.72
N LYS A 6 -18.04 10.63 4.52
CA LYS A 6 -19.14 9.78 5.01
C LYS A 6 -19.01 8.38 4.42
N GLY A 7 -19.02 7.36 5.28
CA GLY A 7 -18.86 5.95 4.87
C GLY A 7 -17.41 5.45 4.84
N PHE A 8 -16.43 6.27 5.23
CA PHE A 8 -15.05 5.80 5.38
C PHE A 8 -14.95 4.78 6.52
N ASP A 9 -14.66 3.53 6.15
CA ASP A 9 -14.39 2.46 7.10
C ASP A 9 -12.88 2.41 7.39
N ALA A 10 -12.46 2.99 8.51
CA ALA A 10 -11.06 2.99 8.90
C ALA A 10 -10.51 1.56 9.09
N HIS A 11 -11.34 0.60 9.52
CA HIS A 11 -10.89 -0.78 9.70
C HIS A 11 -10.58 -1.45 8.37
N SER A 12 -11.41 -1.22 7.35
CA SER A 12 -11.21 -1.77 6.01
C SER A 12 -9.88 -1.28 5.42
N PHE A 13 -9.56 0.02 5.58
CA PHE A 13 -8.29 0.60 5.16
C PHE A 13 -7.07 -0.13 5.75
N TRP A 14 -7.05 -0.33 7.06
CA TRP A 14 -5.94 -1.01 7.74
C TRP A 14 -5.83 -2.50 7.37
N ILE A 15 -6.96 -3.17 7.14
CA ILE A 15 -6.97 -4.57 6.71
C ILE A 15 -6.40 -4.69 5.29
N LEU A 16 -6.78 -3.79 4.38
CA LEU A 16 -6.27 -3.75 3.02
C LEU A 16 -4.76 -3.53 2.99
N ASP A 17 -4.24 -2.58 3.78
CA ASP A 17 -2.78 -2.35 3.88
C ASP A 17 -2.02 -3.63 4.28
N LEU A 18 -2.50 -4.36 5.29
CA LEU A 18 -1.90 -5.64 5.69
C LEU A 18 -1.95 -6.68 4.55
N LEU A 19 -3.04 -6.74 3.80
CA LEU A 19 -3.17 -7.65 2.66
C LEU A 19 -2.23 -7.27 1.52
N HIS A 20 -2.07 -5.98 1.21
CA HIS A 20 -1.13 -5.50 0.20
C HIS A 20 0.33 -5.78 0.55
N ARG A 21 0.68 -5.72 1.83
CA ARG A 21 2.00 -6.07 2.36
C ARG A 21 2.24 -7.58 2.50
N GLY A 22 1.31 -8.42 2.06
CA GLY A 22 1.42 -9.87 2.17
C GLY A 22 1.23 -10.43 3.58
N LYS A 23 0.89 -9.58 4.57
CA LYS A 23 0.70 -9.95 5.98
C LYS A 23 -0.67 -10.58 6.23
N ARG A 24 -1.00 -11.63 5.48
CA ARG A 24 -2.35 -12.23 5.47
C ARG A 24 -2.78 -12.79 6.83
N LYS A 25 -1.86 -13.33 7.62
CA LYS A 25 -2.16 -13.84 8.98
C LYS A 25 -2.64 -12.72 9.89
N GLU A 26 -1.87 -11.63 9.97
CA GLU A 26 -2.21 -10.42 10.74
C GLU A 26 -3.54 -9.81 10.25
N ALA A 27 -3.76 -9.76 8.93
CA ALA A 27 -5.01 -9.29 8.36
C ALA A 27 -6.22 -10.11 8.85
N LYS A 28 -6.12 -11.44 8.84
CA LYS A 28 -7.19 -12.33 9.35
C LYS A 28 -7.47 -12.11 10.82
N GLU A 29 -6.44 -12.03 11.65
CA GLU A 29 -6.60 -11.78 13.09
C GLU A 29 -7.30 -10.43 13.34
N ARG A 30 -6.93 -9.39 12.58
CA ARG A 30 -7.56 -8.07 12.67
C ARG A 30 -9.02 -8.11 12.23
N ILE A 31 -9.34 -8.80 11.13
CA ILE A 31 -10.74 -8.97 10.67
C ILE A 31 -11.57 -9.63 11.78
N ILE A 32 -11.10 -10.73 12.36
CA ILE A 32 -11.82 -11.44 13.43
C ILE A 32 -12.07 -10.51 14.63
N LYS A 33 -11.06 -9.75 15.05
CA LYS A 33 -11.21 -8.77 16.14
C LYS A 33 -12.28 -7.73 15.83
N VAL A 34 -12.25 -7.13 14.64
CA VAL A 34 -13.22 -6.09 14.25
C VAL A 34 -14.64 -6.65 14.18
N LEU A 35 -14.81 -7.85 13.60
CA LEU A 35 -16.11 -8.53 13.55
C LEU A 35 -16.65 -8.83 14.96
N ALA A 36 -15.80 -9.31 15.87
CA ALA A 36 -16.19 -9.62 17.25
C ALA A 36 -16.69 -8.38 18.03
N THR A 37 -16.19 -7.18 17.70
CA THR A 37 -16.67 -5.94 18.33
C THR A 37 -18.01 -5.44 17.81
N GLY A 38 -18.55 -6.00 16.72
CA GLY A 38 -19.77 -5.52 16.07
C GLY A 38 -19.63 -4.17 15.36
N ARG A 39 -18.40 -3.64 15.23
CA ARG A 39 -18.10 -2.34 14.59
C ARG A 39 -17.66 -2.45 13.13
N ALA A 40 -17.74 -3.64 12.54
CA ALA A 40 -17.34 -3.87 11.17
C ALA A 40 -18.29 -3.17 10.19
N GLY A 41 -17.79 -2.19 9.46
CA GLY A 41 -18.53 -1.56 8.36
C GLY A 41 -18.74 -2.51 7.17
N PRO A 42 -19.56 -2.10 6.18
CA PRO A 42 -19.86 -2.93 5.00
C PRO A 42 -18.60 -3.35 4.22
N GLU A 43 -17.63 -2.45 4.08
CA GLU A 43 -16.37 -2.73 3.39
C GLU A 43 -15.52 -3.76 4.15
N THR A 44 -15.40 -3.64 5.48
CA THR A 44 -14.72 -4.66 6.30
C THR A 44 -15.36 -6.04 6.16
N GLN A 45 -16.69 -6.11 6.14
CA GLN A 45 -17.41 -7.39 5.99
C GLN A 45 -17.20 -8.00 4.59
N LYS A 46 -17.18 -7.17 3.54
CA LYS A 46 -16.87 -7.60 2.18
C LYS A 46 -15.45 -8.18 2.08
N ILE A 47 -14.45 -7.47 2.64
CA ILE A 47 -13.07 -7.96 2.69
C ILE A 47 -12.99 -9.27 3.49
N ALA A 48 -13.72 -9.39 4.60
CA ALA A 48 -13.76 -10.63 5.36
C ALA A 48 -14.26 -11.80 4.50
N ALA A 49 -15.35 -11.62 3.76
CA ALA A 49 -15.89 -12.63 2.86
C ALA A 49 -14.85 -13.05 1.80
N GLU A 50 -14.14 -12.09 1.19
CA GLU A 50 -13.09 -12.37 0.20
C GLU A 50 -11.88 -13.12 0.81
N VAL A 51 -11.45 -12.73 2.01
CA VAL A 51 -10.25 -13.27 2.65
C VAL A 51 -10.45 -14.70 3.17
N PHE A 52 -11.66 -15.01 3.66
CA PHE A 52 -12.03 -16.31 4.21
C PHE A 52 -12.67 -17.26 3.20
N ALA A 53 -13.14 -16.76 2.05
CA ALA A 53 -13.61 -17.61 0.97
C ALA A 53 -12.52 -18.58 0.46
N PRO A 54 -12.91 -19.77 -0.03
CA PRO A 54 -11.98 -20.70 -0.68
C PRO A 54 -11.32 -20.01 -1.89
N LYS A 55 -9.99 -20.18 -2.03
CA LYS A 55 -9.17 -19.51 -3.05
C LYS A 55 -9.68 -19.82 -4.47
N ARG A 56 -10.37 -18.87 -5.10
CA ARG A 56 -10.62 -18.86 -6.55
C ARG A 56 -9.88 -17.68 -7.17
N GLY A 57 -8.98 -17.96 -8.12
CA GLY A 57 -8.28 -16.95 -8.92
C GLY A 57 -7.10 -16.24 -8.25
N ARG A 58 -6.55 -15.26 -8.97
CA ARG A 58 -5.45 -14.38 -8.52
C ARG A 58 -5.97 -13.44 -7.43
N GLN A 59 -5.28 -13.37 -6.30
CA GLN A 59 -5.65 -12.43 -5.24
C GLN A 59 -5.52 -10.98 -5.75
N PRO A 60 -6.48 -10.10 -5.46
CA PRO A 60 -6.44 -8.70 -5.90
C PRO A 60 -5.37 -7.89 -5.14
N TYR A 61 -4.88 -8.42 -4.02
CA TYR A 61 -3.92 -7.75 -3.16
C TYR A 61 -2.48 -8.05 -3.60
N GLY A 62 -1.67 -7.00 -3.66
CA GLY A 62 -0.25 -7.05 -3.95
C GLY A 62 0.36 -5.66 -4.03
N ALA A 63 1.65 -5.59 -4.36
CA ALA A 63 2.45 -4.37 -4.34
C ALA A 63 2.07 -3.30 -5.39
N LYS A 64 1.13 -3.59 -6.29
CA LYS A 64 0.67 -2.62 -7.30
C LYS A 64 0.18 -1.30 -6.68
N HIS A 65 -0.27 -1.34 -5.43
CA HIS A 65 -0.77 -0.18 -4.69
C HIS A 65 0.31 0.52 -3.86
N LEU A 66 1.45 -0.13 -3.62
CA LEU A 66 2.50 0.37 -2.72
C LEU A 66 3.55 1.24 -3.43
N TRP A 67 3.28 1.66 -4.66
CA TRP A 67 4.23 2.40 -5.48
C TRP A 67 4.61 3.74 -4.86
N PHE A 68 3.67 4.40 -4.19
CA PHE A 68 3.88 5.69 -3.54
C PHE A 68 4.78 5.57 -2.30
N GLU A 69 4.51 4.59 -1.45
CA GLU A 69 5.29 4.32 -0.24
C GLU A 69 6.70 3.86 -0.58
N ILE A 70 6.84 2.94 -1.54
CA ILE A 70 8.14 2.44 -2.02
C ILE A 70 8.96 3.60 -2.59
N GLY A 71 8.36 4.44 -3.44
CA GLY A 71 9.04 5.59 -4.05
C GLY A 71 9.49 6.62 -3.01
N THR A 72 8.61 6.95 -2.06
CA THR A 72 8.91 7.91 -0.99
C THR A 72 10.04 7.40 -0.09
N GLU A 73 10.01 6.13 0.32
CA GLU A 73 11.09 5.55 1.13
C GLU A 73 12.41 5.46 0.36
N ASN A 74 12.37 5.11 -0.94
CA ASN A 74 13.55 5.14 -1.79
C ASN A 74 14.16 6.54 -1.87
N ASP A 75 13.34 7.59 -1.99
CA ASP A 75 13.81 8.98 -2.04
C ASP A 75 14.44 9.43 -0.73
N ILE A 76 13.86 9.04 0.41
CA ILE A 76 14.44 9.28 1.73
C ILE A 76 15.80 8.61 1.85
N MET A 77 15.91 7.33 1.48
CA MET A 77 17.18 6.59 1.51
C MET A 77 18.21 7.14 0.51
N ARG A 78 17.77 7.57 -0.67
CA ARG A 78 18.60 8.24 -1.68
C ARG A 78 19.15 9.57 -1.14
N GLY A 79 18.30 10.37 -0.52
CA GLY A 79 18.69 11.63 0.13
C GLY A 79 19.64 11.43 1.31
N ALA A 80 19.54 10.30 2.01
CA ALA A 80 20.46 9.89 3.07
C ALA A 80 21.79 9.29 2.56
N GLY A 81 21.99 9.19 1.25
CA GLY A 81 23.23 8.66 0.65
C GLY A 81 23.37 7.14 0.70
N VAL A 82 22.30 6.38 0.97
CA VAL A 82 22.33 4.91 0.98
C VAL A 82 22.56 4.40 -0.43
N ALA A 83 23.53 3.49 -0.63
CA ALA A 83 23.85 2.92 -1.94
C ALA A 83 22.67 2.16 -2.56
N TYR A 84 22.56 2.18 -3.89
CA TYR A 84 21.41 1.63 -4.64
C TYR A 84 21.10 0.17 -4.29
N GLU A 85 22.09 -0.73 -4.34
CA GLU A 85 21.88 -2.15 -4.05
C GLU A 85 21.33 -2.36 -2.63
N ARG A 86 21.87 -1.62 -1.65
CA ARG A 86 21.37 -1.66 -0.27
C ARG A 86 19.93 -1.16 -0.15
N ARG A 87 19.55 -0.12 -0.90
CA ARG A 87 18.14 0.33 -0.94
C ARG A 87 17.23 -0.75 -1.50
N MET A 88 17.65 -1.44 -2.56
CA MET A 88 16.85 -2.50 -3.17
C MET A 88 16.67 -3.69 -2.22
N ASP A 89 17.72 -4.08 -1.50
CA ASP A 89 17.66 -5.15 -0.50
C ASP A 89 16.74 -4.77 0.69
N ASP A 90 16.90 -3.56 1.23
CA ASP A 90 16.09 -3.07 2.35
C ASP A 90 14.60 -2.97 1.97
N LEU A 91 14.30 -2.41 0.80
CA LEU A 91 12.93 -2.34 0.27
C LEU A 91 12.36 -3.74 -0.02
N GLY A 92 13.18 -4.64 -0.57
CA GLY A 92 12.78 -6.02 -0.88
C GLY A 92 12.42 -6.82 0.37
N GLY A 93 13.23 -6.71 1.42
CA GLY A 93 12.93 -7.32 2.71
C GLY A 93 11.69 -6.71 3.38
N ARG A 94 11.52 -5.39 3.31
CA ARG A 94 10.41 -4.70 3.98
C ARG A 94 9.06 -4.98 3.34
N TYR A 95 9.01 -5.00 2.01
CA TYR A 95 7.79 -5.17 1.24
C TYR A 95 7.57 -6.61 0.74
N MET A 96 8.54 -7.50 0.96
CA MET A 96 8.54 -8.89 0.48
C MET A 96 8.39 -8.97 -1.04
N LEU A 97 9.17 -8.14 -1.75
CA LEU A 97 9.11 -7.99 -3.21
C LEU A 97 10.45 -8.28 -3.87
N ALA A 98 10.38 -8.78 -5.10
CA ALA A 98 11.55 -8.90 -5.95
C ALA A 98 12.04 -7.52 -6.41
N LYS A 99 13.36 -7.39 -6.63
CA LYS A 99 14.00 -6.16 -7.11
C LYS A 99 13.28 -5.53 -8.31
N THR A 100 12.90 -6.34 -9.30
CA THR A 100 12.16 -5.86 -10.48
C THR A 100 10.81 -5.22 -10.15
N GLN A 101 10.10 -5.71 -9.13
CA GLN A 101 8.82 -5.13 -8.70
C GLN A 101 9.03 -3.79 -7.99
N ILE A 102 10.13 -3.66 -7.25
CA ILE A 102 10.53 -2.41 -6.58
C ILE A 102 10.91 -1.36 -7.63
N GLU A 103 11.70 -1.73 -8.63
CA GLU A 103 12.08 -0.84 -9.73
C GLU A 103 10.85 -0.32 -10.49
N ILE A 104 9.88 -1.19 -10.80
CA ILE A 104 8.62 -0.78 -11.44
C ILE A 104 7.84 0.20 -10.56
N ALA A 105 7.78 -0.05 -9.25
CA ALA A 105 7.13 0.84 -8.29
C ALA A 105 7.80 2.22 -8.24
N ILE A 106 9.14 2.26 -8.19
CA ILE A 106 9.93 3.49 -8.20
C ILE A 106 9.72 4.25 -9.51
N ALA A 107 9.82 3.60 -10.66
CA ALA A 107 9.62 4.24 -11.96
C ALA A 107 8.24 4.89 -12.08
N LYS A 108 7.19 4.21 -11.57
CA LYS A 108 5.84 4.76 -11.55
C LYS A 108 5.73 5.98 -10.63
N TYR A 109 6.38 5.94 -9.46
CA TYR A 109 6.43 7.08 -8.55
C TYR A 109 7.14 8.28 -9.18
N GLU A 110 8.30 8.06 -9.78
CA GLU A 110 9.07 9.12 -10.43
C GLU A 110 8.29 9.76 -11.58
N ALA A 111 7.59 8.96 -12.40
CA ALA A 111 6.72 9.48 -13.45
C ALA A 111 5.61 10.40 -12.89
N ALA A 112 4.92 9.97 -11.83
CA ALA A 112 3.88 10.78 -11.19
C ALA A 112 4.45 12.07 -10.57
N MET A 113 5.63 12.02 -9.97
CA MET A 113 6.28 13.22 -9.41
C MET A 113 6.73 14.20 -10.50
N ILE A 114 7.13 13.71 -11.67
CA ILE A 114 7.47 14.56 -12.83
C ILE A 114 6.21 15.28 -13.33
N GLU A 115 5.09 14.56 -13.48
CA GLU A 115 3.81 15.16 -13.88
C GLU A 115 3.37 16.27 -12.91
N ILE A 116 3.39 16.00 -11.61
CA ILE A 116 3.05 16.98 -10.58
C ILE A 116 3.97 18.22 -10.64
N ARG A 117 5.27 18.03 -10.85
CA ARG A 117 6.21 19.15 -10.99
C ARG A 117 5.90 19.99 -12.22
N ALA A 118 5.61 19.36 -13.36
CA ALA A 118 5.23 20.05 -14.58
C ALA A 118 3.91 20.84 -14.44
N GLU A 119 2.90 20.26 -13.76
CA GLU A 119 1.65 20.95 -13.44
C GLU A 119 1.88 22.17 -12.55
N ASN A 120 2.71 22.04 -11.52
CA ASN A 120 3.04 23.16 -10.64
C ASN A 120 3.75 24.28 -11.42
N GLU A 121 4.73 23.97 -12.25
CA GLU A 121 5.42 24.96 -13.09
C GLU A 121 4.50 25.68 -14.08
N ALA A 122 3.46 25.00 -14.58
CA ALA A 122 2.46 25.59 -15.47
C ALA A 122 1.48 26.52 -14.74
N ASN A 123 1.12 26.22 -13.49
CA ASN A 123 0.18 27.00 -12.69
C ASN A 123 0.81 28.27 -12.06
N TYR A 124 2.14 28.34 -12.00
CA TYR A 124 2.89 29.52 -11.49
C TYR A 124 3.47 30.42 -12.60
N LYS A 125 3.04 30.23 -13.86
CA LYS A 125 3.28 31.15 -14.99
C LYS A 125 2.03 31.95 -15.31
#